data_AF-A0A1V1W7X7-F1
#
_entry.id   AF-A0A1V1W7X7-F1
#
_cell.length_a   1.000
_cell.length_b   1.000
_cell.length_c   1.000
_cell.angle_alpha   90.00
_cell.angle_beta   90.00
_cell.angle_gamma   90.00
#
_symmetry.space_group_name_H-M   'P 1'
#
loop_
_entity.id
_entity.type
_entity.pdbx_description
1 polymer ?
#
loop_
_entity_poly.entity_id
_entity_poly.type
_entity_poly.pdbx_seq_one_letter_code
_entity_poly.pdbx_strand_id
1 'polypeptide(L)'
;MTSIETLRAVHHPTRRRMVDFLYLHGPCQVGTLARELGEQVGSISHHLRMLEKAGVVAAAPELATDGRTSWWRLEQSSISWSVEDFADDAADRTQAKAAERLNIDHQLGKLAAWKREAERVDPAWRRAAFSSDFIGLATPDELVALQESLTAVVRAWQAALPTDDGQVREPVFVFAHGFRSQP
;
A
#
# COMPACT_ATOMS: atom_id res chain seq x y z
N MET A 1 0.84 16.54 2.79
CA MET A 1 2.10 15.92 3.24
C MET A 1 1.76 14.85 4.25
N THR A 2 2.42 13.70 4.20
CA THR A 2 2.21 12.58 5.13
C THR A 2 2.87 12.89 6.47
N SER A 3 2.19 12.69 7.61
CA SER A 3 2.82 12.89 8.92
C SER A 3 3.69 11.69 9.32
N ILE A 4 4.60 11.90 10.28
CA ILE A 4 5.43 10.81 10.81
C ILE A 4 4.59 9.74 11.51
N GLU A 5 3.47 10.13 12.12
CA GLU A 5 2.52 9.17 12.72
C GLU A 5 1.85 8.32 11.66
N THR A 6 1.47 8.90 10.52
CA THR A 6 0.94 8.15 9.37
C THR A 6 1.96 7.17 8.83
N LEU A 7 3.23 7.56 8.68
CA LEU A 7 4.29 6.62 8.27
C LEU A 7 4.45 5.46 9.23
N ARG A 8 4.52 5.74 10.54
CA ARG A 8 4.61 4.71 11.57
C ARG A 8 3.39 3.80 11.59
N ALA A 9 2.21 4.35 11.35
CA ALA A 9 0.98 3.57 11.28
C ALA A 9 1.00 2.62 10.09
N VAL A 10 1.42 3.06 8.91
CA VAL A 10 1.34 2.22 7.71
C VAL A 10 2.48 1.21 7.58
N HIS A 11 3.71 1.56 7.96
CA HIS A 11 4.88 0.68 7.74
C HIS A 11 5.08 -0.42 8.79
N HIS A 12 4.07 -0.66 9.64
CA HIS A 12 4.06 -1.85 10.50
C HIS A 12 3.48 -3.05 9.74
N PRO A 13 4.12 -4.24 9.79
CA PRO A 13 3.74 -5.39 8.97
C PRO A 13 2.25 -5.75 9.02
N THR A 14 1.67 -5.90 10.21
CA THR A 14 0.25 -6.26 10.37
C THR A 14 -0.69 -5.16 9.85
N ARG A 15 -0.40 -3.89 10.13
CA ARG A 15 -1.23 -2.76 9.69
C ARG A 15 -1.21 -2.60 8.18
N ARG A 16 -0.06 -2.83 7.55
CA ARG A 16 0.06 -2.85 6.10
C ARG A 16 -0.77 -3.96 5.47
N ARG A 17 -0.74 -5.17 6.02
CA ARG A 17 -1.59 -6.29 5.56
C ARG A 17 -3.09 -5.97 5.69
N MET A 18 -3.48 -5.24 6.74
CA MET A 18 -4.86 -4.78 6.92
C MET A 18 -5.26 -3.72 5.89
N VAL A 19 -4.38 -2.76 5.61
CA VAL A 19 -4.58 -1.74 4.57
C VAL A 19 -4.71 -2.38 3.19
N ASP A 20 -3.79 -3.30 2.83
CA ASP A 20 -3.85 -4.05 1.58
C ASP A 20 -5.17 -4.83 1.46
N PHE A 21 -5.62 -5.49 2.54
CA PHE A 21 -6.89 -6.22 2.54
C PHE A 21 -8.08 -5.29 2.32
N LEU A 22 -8.16 -4.18 3.06
CA LEU A 22 -9.24 -3.19 2.91
C LEU A 22 -9.24 -2.54 1.53
N TYR A 23 -8.05 -2.34 0.94
CA TYR A 23 -7.91 -1.82 -0.41
C TYR A 23 -8.51 -2.78 -1.45
N LEU A 24 -8.23 -4.08 -1.32
CA LEU A 24 -8.64 -5.10 -2.29
C LEU A 24 -10.08 -5.57 -2.12
N HIS A 25 -10.57 -5.64 -0.89
CA HIS A 25 -11.87 -6.23 -0.56
C HIS A 25 -12.91 -5.20 -0.11
N GLY A 26 -12.53 -3.92 -0.03
CA GLY A 26 -13.40 -2.85 0.44
C GLY A 26 -13.66 -2.91 1.96
N PRO A 27 -14.71 -2.22 2.43
CA PRO A 27 -15.06 -2.19 3.84
C PRO A 27 -15.30 -3.60 4.39
N CYS A 28 -14.77 -3.89 5.58
CA CYS A 28 -14.93 -5.21 6.18
C CYS A 28 -15.01 -5.18 7.71
N GLN A 29 -15.47 -6.29 8.28
CA GLN A 29 -15.61 -6.47 9.72
C GLN A 29 -14.26 -6.80 10.38
N VAL A 30 -14.09 -6.38 11.64
CA VAL A 30 -12.93 -6.75 12.47
C VAL A 30 -12.72 -8.27 12.51
N GLY A 31 -13.81 -9.05 12.66
CA GLY A 31 -13.74 -10.51 12.68
C GLY A 31 -13.26 -11.11 11.35
N THR A 32 -13.61 -10.52 10.23
CA THR A 32 -13.12 -10.92 8.90
C THR A 32 -11.62 -10.66 8.79
N LEU A 33 -11.15 -9.46 9.14
CA LEU A 33 -9.71 -9.15 9.14
C LEU A 33 -8.92 -10.10 10.05
N ALA A 34 -9.43 -10.41 11.24
CA ALA A 34 -8.79 -11.33 12.16
C ALA A 34 -8.64 -12.74 11.54
N ARG A 35 -9.72 -13.26 10.94
CA ARG A 35 -9.73 -14.57 10.29
C ARG A 35 -8.79 -14.62 9.09
N GLU A 36 -8.88 -13.66 8.17
CA GLU A 36 -8.13 -13.66 6.91
C GLU A 36 -6.64 -13.39 7.12
N LEU A 37 -6.28 -12.59 8.14
CA LEU A 37 -4.88 -12.27 8.43
C LEU A 37 -4.21 -13.25 9.41
N GLY A 38 -4.99 -14.16 10.02
CA GLY A 38 -4.51 -15.09 11.03
C GLY A 38 -4.14 -14.42 12.35
N GLU A 39 -4.86 -13.35 12.71
CA GLU A 39 -4.57 -12.48 13.84
C GLU A 39 -5.69 -12.54 14.88
N GLN A 40 -5.40 -12.18 16.14
CA GLN A 40 -6.43 -12.09 17.17
C GLN A 40 -7.32 -10.86 16.96
N VAL A 41 -8.64 -10.99 17.21
CA VAL A 41 -9.62 -9.89 17.11
C VAL A 41 -9.20 -8.65 17.90
N GLY A 42 -8.64 -8.85 19.11
CA GLY A 42 -8.14 -7.75 19.94
C GLY A 42 -6.94 -7.02 19.30
N SER A 43 -6.04 -7.75 18.64
CA SER A 43 -4.89 -7.20 17.92
C SER A 43 -5.35 -6.35 16.73
N ILE A 44 -6.24 -6.90 15.89
CA ILE A 44 -6.84 -6.17 14.76
C ILE A 44 -7.53 -4.89 15.25
N SER A 45 -8.36 -4.96 16.29
CA SER A 45 -9.05 -3.80 16.85
C SER A 45 -8.08 -2.71 17.32
N HIS A 46 -6.98 -3.10 17.96
CA HIS A 46 -5.94 -2.18 18.39
C HIS A 46 -5.27 -1.49 17.19
N HIS A 47 -4.90 -2.27 16.18
CA HIS A 47 -4.26 -1.77 14.97
C HIS A 47 -5.16 -0.87 14.11
N LEU A 48 -6.46 -1.16 14.01
CA LEU A 48 -7.43 -0.30 13.30
C LEU A 48 -7.53 1.08 13.96
N ARG A 49 -7.57 1.16 15.29
CA ARG A 49 -7.57 2.44 16.00
C ARG A 49 -6.29 3.24 15.78
N MET A 50 -5.14 2.57 15.63
CA MET A 50 -3.89 3.27 15.29
C MET A 50 -3.94 3.83 13.87
N LEU A 51 -4.45 3.07 12.92
CA LEU A 51 -4.65 3.50 11.53
C LEU A 51 -5.68 4.64 11.44
N GLU A 52 -6.73 4.60 12.26
CA GLU A 52 -7.77 5.62 12.34
C GLU A 52 -7.22 6.96 12.83
N LYS A 53 -6.44 6.94 13.93
CA LYS A 53 -5.76 8.13 14.43
C LYS A 53 -4.82 8.75 13.41
N ALA A 54 -4.24 7.92 12.54
CA ALA A 54 -3.39 8.33 11.43
C ALA A 54 -4.16 8.73 10.15
N GLY A 55 -5.49 8.69 10.17
CA GLY A 55 -6.35 9.04 9.04
C GLY A 55 -6.33 8.05 7.87
N VAL A 56 -5.85 6.82 8.08
CA VAL A 56 -5.70 5.82 7.00
C VAL A 56 -6.99 5.02 6.79
N VAL A 57 -7.70 4.73 7.88
CA VAL A 57 -8.98 4.00 7.88
C VAL A 57 -10.00 4.76 8.71
N ALA A 58 -11.28 4.46 8.50
CA ALA A 58 -12.37 4.96 9.33
C ALA A 58 -13.35 3.84 9.67
N ALA A 59 -14.03 3.99 10.81
CA ALA A 59 -15.19 3.17 11.10
C ALA A 59 -16.31 3.42 10.05
N ALA A 60 -17.01 2.35 9.68
CA ALA A 60 -18.12 2.37 8.74
C ALA A 60 -19.41 1.84 9.43
N PRO A 61 -19.89 2.49 10.51
CA PRO A 61 -21.03 1.99 11.29
C PRO A 61 -22.31 1.87 10.47
N GLU A 62 -22.44 2.61 9.38
CA GLU A 62 -23.55 2.52 8.42
C GLU A 62 -23.72 1.13 7.79
N LEU A 63 -22.69 0.30 7.81
CA LEU A 63 -22.71 -1.08 7.30
C LEU A 63 -23.08 -2.11 8.38
N ALA A 64 -23.17 -1.70 9.65
CA ALA A 64 -23.53 -2.60 10.74
C ALA A 64 -25.04 -2.85 10.78
N THR A 65 -25.45 -4.12 10.65
CA THR A 65 -26.87 -4.53 10.72
C THR A 65 -27.34 -4.84 12.13
N ASP A 66 -26.43 -5.18 13.05
CA ASP A 66 -26.74 -5.68 14.39
C ASP A 66 -26.12 -4.85 15.53
N GLY A 67 -25.40 -3.78 15.21
CA GLY A 67 -24.72 -2.88 16.17
C GLY A 67 -23.58 -3.51 16.97
N ARG A 68 -23.35 -4.84 16.84
CA ARG A 68 -22.31 -5.58 17.56
C ARG A 68 -21.03 -5.69 16.73
N THR A 69 -21.17 -5.62 15.41
CA THR A 69 -20.05 -5.84 14.49
C THR A 69 -19.47 -4.52 14.01
N SER A 70 -18.21 -4.25 14.35
CA SER A 70 -17.52 -3.04 13.87
C SER A 70 -17.01 -3.24 12.45
N TRP A 71 -17.46 -2.38 11.56
CA TRP A 71 -17.03 -2.29 10.17
C TRP A 71 -16.02 -1.15 10.00
N TRP A 72 -15.06 -1.37 9.11
CA TRP A 72 -13.97 -0.44 8.83
C TRP A 72 -13.75 -0.34 7.34
N ARG A 73 -13.38 0.86 6.88
CA ARG A 73 -13.09 1.16 5.48
C ARG A 73 -11.78 1.92 5.35
N LEU A 74 -11.18 1.84 4.17
CA LEU A 74 -10.00 2.61 3.83
C LEU A 74 -10.42 4.05 3.48
N GLU A 75 -9.70 5.04 4.01
CA GLU A 75 -9.89 6.46 3.67
C GLU A 75 -8.78 6.96 2.74
N GLN A 76 -7.54 6.49 2.95
CA GLN A 76 -6.40 6.83 2.10
C GLN A 76 -5.94 5.63 1.27
N SER A 77 -6.09 5.74 -0.05
CA SER A 77 -5.77 4.68 -1.01
C SER A 77 -4.31 4.66 -1.48
N SER A 78 -3.54 5.73 -1.22
CA SER A 78 -2.12 5.82 -1.60
C SER A 78 -1.37 6.80 -0.70
N ILE A 79 -0.11 6.49 -0.38
CA ILE A 79 0.77 7.37 0.40
C ILE A 79 2.08 7.53 -0.38
N SER A 80 2.45 8.78 -0.68
CA SER A 80 3.73 9.16 -1.30
C SER A 80 4.46 10.11 -0.36
N TRP A 81 5.74 9.87 -0.13
CA TRP A 81 6.56 10.58 0.85
C TRP A 81 8.05 10.41 0.56
N SER A 82 8.87 11.30 1.12
CA SER A 82 10.33 11.19 1.12
C SER A 82 10.90 11.32 2.54
N VAL A 83 12.08 10.78 2.81
CA VAL A 83 12.79 11.02 4.09
C VAL A 83 13.06 12.52 4.30
N GLU A 84 13.23 13.27 3.22
CA GLU A 84 13.52 14.70 3.27
C GLU A 84 12.29 15.54 3.65
N ASP A 85 11.08 14.99 3.57
CA ASP A 85 9.86 15.60 4.12
C ASP A 85 9.93 15.76 5.66
N PHE A 86 10.88 15.08 6.31
CA PHE A 86 11.10 15.05 7.76
C PHE A 86 12.50 15.57 8.14
N ALA A 87 13.15 16.34 7.26
CA ALA A 87 14.52 16.80 7.48
C ALA A 87 14.67 17.78 8.67
N ASP A 88 13.58 18.46 9.05
CA ASP A 88 13.56 19.50 10.08
C ASP A 88 13.73 18.95 11.50
N ASP A 89 13.41 17.66 11.74
CA ASP A 89 13.57 17.00 13.03
C ASP A 89 14.40 15.72 12.92
N ALA A 90 15.46 15.61 13.73
CA ALA A 90 16.39 14.49 13.65
C ALA A 90 15.77 13.15 14.07
N ALA A 91 14.82 13.16 15.02
CA ALA A 91 14.13 11.95 15.45
C ALA A 91 13.14 11.48 14.37
N ASP A 92 12.37 12.40 13.80
CA ASP A 92 11.44 12.10 12.69
C ASP A 92 12.19 11.62 11.45
N ARG A 93 13.31 12.25 11.08
CA ARG A 93 14.16 11.78 9.98
C ARG A 93 14.68 10.36 10.22
N THR A 94 15.08 10.05 11.46
CA THR A 94 15.55 8.70 11.82
C THR A 94 14.43 7.68 11.69
N GLN A 95 13.23 8.03 12.15
CA GLN A 95 12.04 7.17 12.02
C GLN A 95 11.63 6.99 10.55
N ALA A 96 11.69 8.05 9.74
CA ALA A 96 11.40 7.99 8.31
C ALA A 96 12.38 7.04 7.59
N LYS A 97 13.67 7.07 7.91
CA LYS A 97 14.66 6.11 7.36
C LYS A 97 14.36 4.67 7.76
N ALA A 98 13.90 4.43 8.98
CA ALA A 98 13.50 3.09 9.41
C ALA A 98 12.26 2.60 8.64
N ALA A 99 11.27 3.49 8.45
CA ALA A 99 10.08 3.21 7.65
C ALA A 99 10.41 2.93 6.17
N GLU A 100 11.37 3.65 5.60
CA GLU A 100 11.83 3.46 4.21
C GLU A 100 12.38 2.06 4.01
N ARG A 101 13.25 1.60 4.94
CA ARG A 101 13.81 0.24 4.91
C ARG A 101 12.72 -0.82 4.97
N LEU A 102 11.78 -0.70 5.90
CA LEU A 102 10.64 -1.62 6.01
C LEU A 102 9.79 -1.63 4.73
N ASN A 103 9.66 -0.48 4.07
CA ASN A 103 8.93 -0.40 2.80
C ASN A 103 9.64 -1.13 1.67
N ILE A 104 10.96 -0.93 1.54
CA ILE A 104 11.80 -1.61 0.54
C ILE A 104 11.79 -3.12 0.78
N ASP A 105 11.97 -3.56 2.02
CA ASP A 105 11.94 -4.98 2.40
C ASP A 105 10.62 -5.64 2.02
N HIS A 106 9.50 -4.94 2.24
CA HIS A 106 8.18 -5.42 1.84
C HIS A 106 8.05 -5.52 0.31
N GLN A 107 8.49 -4.49 -0.43
CA GLN A 107 8.41 -4.47 -1.90
C GLN A 107 9.22 -5.61 -2.52
N LEU A 108 10.47 -5.77 -2.08
CA LEU A 108 11.34 -6.86 -2.50
C LEU A 108 10.79 -8.23 -2.06
N GLY A 109 10.20 -8.31 -0.86
CA GLY A 109 9.52 -9.51 -0.36
C GLY A 109 8.37 -9.95 -1.26
N LYS A 110 7.50 -9.03 -1.71
CA LYS A 110 6.41 -9.30 -2.66
C LYS A 110 6.93 -9.74 -4.03
N LEU A 111 7.95 -9.06 -4.55
CA LEU A 111 8.58 -9.46 -5.81
C LEU A 111 9.20 -10.85 -5.71
N ALA A 112 9.94 -11.15 -4.64
CA ALA A 112 10.54 -12.46 -4.42
C ALA A 112 9.49 -13.57 -4.25
N ALA A 113 8.38 -13.29 -3.57
CA ALA A 113 7.25 -14.22 -3.46
C ALA A 113 6.65 -14.53 -4.83
N TRP A 114 6.34 -13.50 -5.62
CA TRP A 114 5.88 -13.65 -7.00
C TRP A 114 6.83 -14.53 -7.83
N LYS A 115 8.15 -14.28 -7.78
CA LYS A 115 9.12 -15.07 -8.53
C LYS A 115 9.19 -16.55 -8.10
N ARG A 116 8.88 -16.88 -6.84
CA ARG A 116 8.79 -18.28 -6.36
C ARG A 116 7.48 -18.97 -6.76
N GLU A 117 6.41 -18.20 -6.91
CA GLU A 117 5.06 -18.71 -7.14
C GLU A 117 4.65 -18.67 -8.62
N ALA A 118 5.35 -17.90 -9.46
CA ALA A 118 5.00 -17.65 -10.85
C ALA A 118 4.72 -18.93 -11.66
N GLU A 119 5.51 -20.00 -11.50
CA GLU A 119 5.30 -21.27 -12.21
C GLU A 119 4.05 -22.04 -11.78
N ARG A 120 3.44 -21.67 -10.65
CA ARG A 120 2.22 -22.29 -10.12
C ARG A 120 0.94 -21.52 -10.47
N VAL A 121 1.06 -20.32 -11.06
CA VAL A 121 -0.10 -19.51 -11.46
C VAL A 121 -0.41 -19.69 -12.96
N ASP A 122 -1.58 -19.22 -13.38
CA ASP A 122 -2.00 -19.26 -14.79
C ASP A 122 -0.90 -18.67 -15.71
N PRO A 123 -0.50 -19.37 -16.79
CA PRO A 123 0.45 -18.86 -17.77
C PRO A 123 0.10 -17.48 -18.37
N ALA A 124 -1.16 -17.07 -18.37
CA ALA A 124 -1.59 -15.71 -18.74
C ALA A 124 -0.97 -14.66 -17.83
N TRP A 125 -0.93 -14.88 -16.51
CA TRP A 125 -0.31 -13.97 -15.54
C TRP A 125 1.20 -13.88 -15.72
N ARG A 126 1.86 -15.00 -15.99
CA ARG A 126 3.31 -15.00 -16.31
C ARG A 126 3.63 -14.21 -17.56
N ARG A 127 2.80 -14.32 -18.61
CA ARG A 127 2.96 -13.56 -19.86
C ARG A 127 2.66 -12.08 -19.70
N ALA A 128 1.71 -11.72 -18.84
CA ALA A 128 1.34 -10.34 -18.56
C ALA A 128 2.33 -9.64 -17.61
N ALA A 129 2.93 -10.39 -16.68
CA ALA A 129 3.94 -9.85 -15.77
C ALA A 129 5.17 -9.38 -16.54
N PHE A 130 5.66 -8.19 -16.17
CA PHE A 130 6.78 -7.54 -16.84
C PHE A 130 7.89 -7.15 -15.86
N SER A 131 9.07 -6.88 -16.41
CA SER A 131 10.21 -6.27 -15.72
C SER A 131 10.74 -5.19 -16.65
N SER A 132 10.77 -3.95 -16.18
CA SER A 132 11.14 -2.80 -17.00
C SER A 132 12.18 -1.97 -16.27
N ASP A 133 13.28 -1.69 -16.96
CA ASP A 133 14.33 -0.79 -16.50
C ASP A 133 14.32 0.47 -17.37
N PHE A 134 14.41 1.64 -16.72
CA PHE A 134 14.45 2.93 -17.40
C PHE A 134 15.74 3.65 -17.01
N ILE A 135 16.53 4.05 -18.01
CA ILE A 135 17.77 4.83 -17.81
C ILE A 135 17.65 6.10 -18.64
N GLY A 136 17.95 7.24 -18.03
CA GLY A 136 17.91 8.54 -18.68
C GLY A 136 18.72 9.59 -17.93
N LEU A 137 18.90 10.75 -18.56
CA LEU A 137 19.47 11.93 -17.93
C LEU A 137 18.31 12.82 -17.47
N ALA A 138 18.34 13.26 -16.22
CA ALA A 138 17.33 14.13 -15.64
C ALA A 138 17.93 15.03 -14.56
N THR A 139 17.39 16.24 -14.45
CA THR A 139 17.52 17.10 -13.28
C THR A 139 16.58 16.63 -12.15
N PRO A 140 16.75 17.13 -10.91
CA PRO A 140 15.82 16.82 -9.81
C PRO A 140 14.35 17.16 -10.14
N ASP A 141 14.08 18.31 -10.75
CA ASP A 141 12.72 18.74 -11.12
C ASP A 141 12.10 17.82 -12.17
N GLU A 142 12.90 17.39 -13.16
CA GLU A 142 12.46 16.41 -14.17
C GLU A 142 12.19 15.03 -13.55
N LEU A 143 12.93 14.63 -12.51
CA LEU A 143 12.67 13.38 -11.77
C LEU A 143 11.37 13.46 -10.95
N VAL A 144 11.05 14.62 -10.37
CA VAL A 144 9.76 14.88 -9.71
C VAL A 144 8.62 14.81 -10.73
N ALA A 145 8.77 15.48 -11.87
CA ALA A 145 7.76 15.44 -12.95
C ALA A 145 7.51 14.00 -13.47
N LEU A 146 8.55 13.16 -13.52
CA LEU A 146 8.40 11.74 -13.84
C LEU A 146 7.59 10.99 -12.78
N GLN A 147 7.87 11.21 -11.49
CA GLN A 147 7.11 10.57 -10.39
C GLN A 147 5.63 10.95 -10.43
N GLU A 148 5.32 12.23 -10.65
CA GLU A 148 3.94 12.71 -10.81
C GLU A 148 3.24 12.07 -12.01
N SER A 149 3.93 12.01 -13.15
CA SER A 149 3.41 11.39 -14.37
C SER A 149 3.12 9.89 -14.18
N LEU A 150 4.04 9.14 -13.57
CA LEU A 150 3.84 7.73 -13.25
C LEU A 150 2.64 7.52 -12.31
N THR A 151 2.51 8.39 -11.30
CA THR A 151 1.38 8.35 -10.36
C THR A 151 0.06 8.63 -11.07
N ALA A 152 0.02 9.62 -11.97
CA ALA A 152 -1.15 9.96 -12.75
C ALA A 152 -1.58 8.81 -13.67
N VAL A 153 -0.62 8.15 -14.34
CA VAL A 153 -0.90 6.97 -15.18
C VAL A 153 -1.54 5.84 -14.38
N VAL A 154 -0.98 5.51 -13.21
CA VAL A 154 -1.54 4.44 -12.35
C VAL A 154 -2.94 4.79 -11.87
N ARG A 155 -3.17 6.04 -11.44
CA ARG A 155 -4.51 6.50 -10.99
C ARG A 155 -5.53 6.45 -12.12
N ALA A 156 -5.15 6.89 -13.32
CA ALA A 156 -6.02 6.85 -14.49
C ALA A 156 -6.36 5.40 -14.87
N TRP A 157 -5.39 4.49 -14.84
CA TRP A 157 -5.62 3.07 -15.06
C TRP A 157 -6.58 2.47 -14.02
N GLN A 158 -6.37 2.73 -12.73
CA GLN A 158 -7.26 2.26 -11.65
C GLN A 158 -8.70 2.75 -11.83
N ALA A 159 -8.88 4.04 -12.14
CA ALA A 159 -10.19 4.64 -12.35
C ALA A 159 -10.91 4.11 -13.61
N ALA A 160 -10.16 3.61 -14.59
CA ALA A 160 -10.71 3.06 -15.82
C ALA A 160 -11.09 1.57 -15.71
N LEU A 161 -10.75 0.87 -14.62
CA LEU A 161 -11.10 -0.53 -14.42
C LEU A 161 -12.64 -0.67 -14.24
N PRO A 162 -13.33 -1.44 -15.11
CA PRO A 162 -14.75 -1.70 -14.92
C PRO A 162 -15.03 -2.40 -13.59
N THR A 163 -16.13 -2.04 -12.93
CA THR A 163 -16.58 -2.68 -11.68
C THR A 163 -17.74 -3.66 -11.89
N ASP A 164 -18.38 -3.65 -13.07
CA ASP A 164 -19.58 -4.44 -13.37
C ASP A 164 -19.55 -5.03 -14.79
N ASP A 165 -18.47 -5.75 -15.12
CA ASP A 165 -18.32 -6.45 -16.41
C ASP A 165 -18.23 -7.98 -16.26
N GLY A 166 -18.51 -8.50 -15.07
CA GLY A 166 -18.48 -9.93 -14.77
C GLY A 166 -17.09 -10.58 -14.77
N GLN A 167 -16.01 -9.81 -14.96
CA GLN A 167 -14.64 -10.35 -14.96
C GLN A 167 -14.07 -10.45 -13.55
N VAL A 168 -13.47 -11.60 -13.24
CA VAL A 168 -12.69 -11.78 -12.01
C VAL A 168 -11.35 -11.06 -12.18
N ARG A 169 -11.09 -10.10 -11.30
CA ARG A 169 -9.82 -9.36 -11.24
C ARG A 169 -9.00 -9.86 -10.07
N GLU A 170 -7.72 -10.09 -10.30
CA GLU A 170 -6.78 -10.46 -9.23
C GLU A 170 -5.94 -9.25 -8.80
N PRO A 171 -5.49 -9.20 -7.53
CA PRO A 171 -4.63 -8.15 -7.03
C PRO A 171 -3.30 -8.06 -7.82
N VAL A 172 -3.00 -6.89 -8.37
CA VAL A 172 -1.71 -6.60 -8.99
C VAL A 172 -0.92 -5.65 -8.12
N PHE A 173 0.37 -5.95 -7.91
CA PHE A 173 1.28 -5.09 -7.16
C PHE A 173 2.34 -4.51 -8.10
N VAL A 174 2.37 -3.18 -8.19
CA VAL A 174 3.39 -2.43 -8.94
C VAL A 174 4.05 -1.45 -7.97
N PHE A 175 5.38 -1.39 -8.00
CA PHE A 175 6.15 -0.42 -7.26
C PHE A 175 7.28 0.12 -8.13
N ALA A 176 7.64 1.37 -7.93
CA ALA A 176 8.72 2.03 -8.66
C ALA A 176 9.51 2.94 -7.70
N HIS A 177 10.80 3.07 -7.95
CA HIS A 177 11.70 4.02 -7.28
C HIS A 177 12.47 4.77 -8.36
N GLY A 178 12.59 6.09 -8.21
CA GLY A 178 13.46 6.93 -9.03
C GLY A 178 14.61 7.44 -8.18
N PHE A 179 15.85 7.21 -8.61
CA PHE A 179 17.04 7.63 -7.88
C PHE A 179 18.18 7.96 -8.84
N ARG A 180 19.10 8.82 -8.40
CA ARG A 180 20.35 9.07 -9.11
C ARG A 180 21.21 7.81 -9.06
N SER A 181 21.52 7.23 -10.22
CA SER A 181 22.42 6.08 -10.35
C SER A 181 23.79 6.48 -10.92
N GLN A 182 24.79 5.67 -10.65
CA GLN A 182 26.07 5.66 -11.35
C GLN A 182 26.20 4.32 -12.08
N PRO A 183 26.93 4.26 -13.22
CA PRO A 183 27.17 3.01 -13.95
C PRO A 183 27.79 1.90 -13.08
#